data_AF-A0A2S7X1V0-F1
#
_entry.id   AF-A0A2S7X1V0-F1
#
_cell.length_a   1.000
_cell.length_b   1.000
_cell.length_c   1.000
_cell.angle_alpha   90.00
_cell.angle_beta   90.00
_cell.angle_gamma   90.00
#
_symmetry.space_group_name_H-M   'P 1'
#
loop_
_entity.id
_entity.type
_entity.pdbx_description
1 polymer ?
#
loop_
_entity_poly.entity_id
_entity_poly.type
_entity_poly.pdbx_seq_one_letter_code
_entity_poly.pdbx_strand_id
1 'polypeptide(L)'
;EDAVDDFATFLLLSYIEGGDDIAINAAKMFSFESEHKPSYYDFGEFIGEHSFDLQRYFSILCLVYGNQEIKHNNLLNEIEDEYLFDIKEYCKFRYKKTETNWKQYLVNDD
;
A
#
# COMPACT_ATOMS: atom_id res chain seq x y z
N GLU A 1 7.00 0.83 -10.05
CA GLU A 1 5.81 1.36 -9.35
C GLU A 1 5.90 1.17 -7.85
N ASP A 2 6.01 -0.08 -7.37
CA ASP A 2 6.01 -0.41 -5.94
C ASP A 2 6.96 0.41 -5.07
N ALA A 3 8.22 0.61 -5.49
CA ALA A 3 9.17 1.40 -4.72
C ALA A 3 8.77 2.88 -4.61
N VAL A 4 8.12 3.44 -5.64
CA VAL A 4 7.67 4.83 -5.68
C VAL A 4 6.40 5.00 -4.84
N ASP A 5 5.44 4.09 -4.98
CA ASP A 5 4.20 4.08 -4.18
C ASP A 5 4.51 3.87 -2.70
N ASP A 6 5.44 2.96 -2.37
CA ASP A 6 5.89 2.71 -1.00
C ASP A 6 6.57 3.95 -0.40
N PHE A 7 7.39 4.64 -1.19
CA PHE A 7 8.03 5.89 -0.76
C PHE A 7 7.03 7.00 -0.52
N ALA A 8 6.14 7.26 -1.48
CA ALA A 8 5.12 8.31 -1.38
C ALA A 8 4.20 8.07 -0.18
N THR A 9 3.77 6.82 0.01
CA THR A 9 2.95 6.41 1.15
C THR A 9 3.72 6.60 2.46
N PHE A 10 4.98 6.19 2.54
CA PHE A 10 5.82 6.41 3.72
C PHE A 10 5.96 7.89 4.07
N LEU A 11 6.16 8.77 3.07
CA LEU A 11 6.26 10.21 3.29
C LEU A 11 4.96 10.79 3.86
N LEU A 12 3.81 10.41 3.28
CA LEU A 12 2.50 10.82 3.79
C LEU A 12 2.33 10.40 5.25
N LEU A 13 2.58 9.13 5.56
CA LEU A 13 2.40 8.57 6.90
C LEU A 13 3.36 9.15 7.95
N SER A 14 4.56 9.57 7.53
CA SER A 14 5.62 9.98 8.46
C SER A 14 5.71 11.49 8.67
N TYR A 15 5.31 12.29 7.68
CA TYR A 15 5.60 13.72 7.66
C TYR A 15 4.38 14.62 7.39
N ILE A 16 3.22 14.05 7.05
CA ILE A 16 2.02 14.82 6.73
C ILE A 16 0.90 14.47 7.72
N GLU A 17 0.35 15.49 8.38
CA GLU A 17 -0.83 15.33 9.24
C GLU A 17 -2.02 14.85 8.40
N GLY A 18 -2.68 13.78 8.84
CA GLY A 18 -3.76 13.13 8.06
C GLY A 18 -3.28 12.44 6.78
N GLY A 19 -1.98 12.17 6.65
CA GLY A 19 -1.41 11.50 5.48
C GLY A 19 -1.94 10.09 5.24
N ASP A 20 -2.41 9.41 6.28
CA ASP A 20 -3.08 8.12 6.18
C ASP A 20 -4.40 8.19 5.42
N ASP A 21 -5.24 9.20 5.69
CA ASP A 21 -6.48 9.42 4.95
C ASP A 21 -6.20 9.78 3.48
N ILE A 22 -5.15 10.56 3.23
CA ILE A 22 -4.71 10.89 1.86
C ILE A 22 -4.27 9.61 1.13
N ALA A 23 -3.44 8.78 1.77
CA ALA A 23 -2.96 7.53 1.19
C ALA A 23 -4.12 6.55 0.90
N ILE A 24 -5.06 6.39 1.83
CA ILE A 24 -6.25 5.55 1.64
C ILE A 24 -7.09 6.06 0.46
N ASN A 25 -7.33 7.37 0.38
CA ASN A 25 -8.12 7.92 -0.73
C ASN A 25 -7.41 7.81 -2.08
N ALA A 26 -6.09 7.97 -2.12
CA ALA A 26 -5.30 7.71 -3.32
C ALA A 26 -5.38 6.23 -3.73
N ALA A 27 -5.28 5.30 -2.78
CA ALA A 27 -5.39 3.87 -3.04
C ALA A 27 -6.75 3.51 -3.66
N LYS A 28 -7.85 4.11 -3.19
CA LYS A 28 -9.19 3.86 -3.73
C LYS A 28 -9.29 4.17 -5.23
N MET A 29 -8.51 5.12 -5.76
CA MET A 29 -8.46 5.38 -7.19
C MET A 29 -8.09 4.11 -7.97
N PHE A 30 -7.11 3.35 -7.51
CA PHE A 30 -6.71 2.08 -8.13
C PHE A 30 -7.81 1.02 -8.03
N SER A 31 -8.54 0.97 -6.91
CA SER A 31 -9.71 0.10 -6.81
C SER A 31 -10.77 0.47 -7.86
N PHE A 32 -11.11 1.76 -8.02
CA PHE A 32 -12.06 2.22 -9.03
C PHE A 32 -11.60 1.96 -10.48
N GLU A 33 -10.32 2.14 -10.77
CA GLU A 33 -9.74 1.83 -12.09
C GLU A 33 -9.83 0.33 -12.40
N SER A 34 -9.75 -0.52 -11.37
CA SER A 34 -9.87 -1.97 -11.53
C SER A 34 -11.29 -2.45 -11.86
N GLU A 35 -12.33 -1.75 -11.43
CA GLU A 35 -13.73 -2.15 -11.64
C GLU A 35 -14.12 -2.22 -13.13
N HIS A 36 -13.42 -1.44 -13.96
CA HIS A 36 -13.70 -1.34 -15.40
C HIS A 36 -12.84 -2.29 -16.25
N LYS A 37 -12.00 -3.12 -15.61
CA LYS A 37 -11.10 -4.04 -16.31
C LYS A 37 -11.80 -5.38 -16.61
N PRO A 38 -11.50 -6.00 -17.76
CA PRO A 38 -12.04 -7.31 -18.10
C PRO A 38 -11.58 -8.38 -17.10
N SER A 39 -12.39 -9.43 -16.92
CA SER A 39 -12.07 -10.56 -16.04
C SER A 39 -10.88 -11.41 -16.51
N TYR A 40 -10.40 -11.16 -17.74
CA TYR A 40 -9.25 -11.83 -18.34
C TYR A 40 -8.30 -10.78 -18.88
N TYR A 41 -7.03 -10.90 -18.51
CA TYR A 41 -5.93 -10.05 -18.98
C TYR A 41 -5.26 -10.70 -20.19
N ASP A 42 -5.08 -9.96 -21.28
CA ASP A 42 -4.21 -10.40 -22.38
C ASP A 42 -2.74 -10.29 -21.95
N PHE A 43 -1.86 -11.14 -22.51
CA PHE A 43 -0.42 -11.10 -22.26
C PHE A 43 0.20 -9.72 -22.50
N GLY A 44 -0.34 -8.94 -23.45
CA GLY A 44 0.07 -7.57 -23.69
C GLY A 44 -0.12 -6.63 -22.49
N GLU A 45 -1.13 -6.88 -21.64
CA GLU A 45 -1.42 -6.07 -20.45
C GLU A 45 -0.41 -6.34 -19.33
N PHE A 46 0.15 -7.54 -19.24
CA PHE A 46 1.25 -7.87 -18.30
C PHE A 46 2.59 -7.24 -18.70
N ILE A 47 2.74 -6.82 -19.96
CA ILE A 47 3.96 -6.15 -20.48
C ILE A 47 3.92 -4.65 -20.18
N GLY A 48 2.76 -4.11 -19.80
CA GLY A 48 2.60 -2.72 -19.39
C GLY A 48 3.50 -2.34 -18.21
N GLU A 49 3.78 -1.04 -18.08
CA GLU A 49 4.68 -0.48 -17.05
C GLU A 49 4.06 -0.47 -15.64
N HIS A 50 2.75 -0.68 -15.54
CA HIS A 50 2.00 -0.61 -14.29
C HIS A 50 1.68 -2.01 -13.72
N SER A 51 1.91 -2.18 -12.42
CA SER A 51 1.36 -3.24 -11.58
C SER A 51 -0.17 -3.22 -11.66
N PHE A 52 -0.82 -4.36 -11.44
CA PHE A 52 -2.28 -4.43 -11.42
C PHE A 52 -2.86 -3.47 -10.37
N ASP A 53 -3.88 -2.69 -10.74
CA ASP A 53 -4.43 -1.64 -9.86
C ASP A 53 -4.84 -2.19 -8.48
N LEU A 54 -5.43 -3.38 -8.43
CA LEU A 54 -5.75 -4.03 -7.14
C LEU A 54 -4.50 -4.35 -6.31
N GLN A 55 -3.39 -4.73 -6.93
CA GLN A 55 -2.14 -4.95 -6.20
C GLN A 55 -1.65 -3.65 -5.58
N ARG A 56 -1.73 -2.53 -6.30
CA ARG A 56 -1.36 -1.21 -5.78
C ARG A 56 -2.27 -0.74 -4.66
N TYR A 57 -3.58 -0.93 -4.82
CA TYR A 57 -4.58 -0.65 -3.80
C TYR A 57 -4.24 -1.37 -2.48
N PHE A 58 -4.09 -2.70 -2.52
CA PHE A 58 -3.75 -3.47 -1.33
C PHE A 58 -2.35 -3.16 -0.80
N SER A 59 -1.40 -2.86 -1.68
CA SER A 59 -0.05 -2.44 -1.32
C SER A 59 -0.05 -1.21 -0.41
N ILE A 60 -0.80 -0.17 -0.78
CA ILE A 60 -0.92 1.06 -0.01
C ILE A 60 -1.68 0.81 1.30
N LEU A 61 -2.82 0.10 1.26
CA LEU A 61 -3.57 -0.24 2.47
C LEU A 61 -2.72 -0.99 3.49
N CYS A 62 -1.85 -1.89 3.01
CA CYS A 62 -0.95 -2.66 3.83
C CYS A 62 0.08 -1.77 4.56
N LEU A 63 0.63 -0.75 3.89
CA LEU A 63 1.52 0.21 4.54
C LEU A 63 0.79 1.09 5.57
N VAL A 64 -0.43 1.54 5.26
CA VAL A 64 -1.26 2.33 6.18
C VAL A 64 -1.63 1.51 7.43
N TYR A 65 -2.09 0.27 7.23
CA TYR A 65 -2.39 -0.64 8.34
C TYR A 65 -1.15 -0.90 9.20
N GLY A 66 -0.01 -1.21 8.59
CA GLY A 66 1.24 -1.51 9.30
C GLY A 66 1.82 -0.31 10.07
N ASN A 67 1.48 0.92 9.68
CA ASN A 67 1.86 2.14 10.39
C ASN A 67 1.06 2.35 11.69
N GLN A 68 -0.27 2.16 11.66
CA GLN A 68 -1.18 2.44 12.77
C GLN A 68 -2.35 1.44 12.85
N GLU A 69 -2.05 0.21 13.28
CA GLU A 69 -3.01 -0.90 13.33
C GLU A 69 -4.29 -0.57 14.13
N ILE A 70 -4.14 0.07 15.29
CA ILE A 70 -5.27 0.37 16.19
C ILE A 70 -6.23 1.35 15.51
N LYS A 71 -5.70 2.36 14.80
CA LYS A 71 -6.49 3.35 14.06
C LYS A 71 -7.20 2.72 12.87
N HIS A 72 -6.56 1.76 12.21
CA HIS A 72 -6.99 1.17 10.94
C HIS A 72 -7.41 -0.30 11.05
N ASN A 73 -7.93 -0.72 12.20
CA ASN A 73 -8.21 -2.13 12.50
C ASN A 73 -9.14 -2.84 11.49
N ASN A 74 -10.01 -2.08 10.84
CA ASN A 74 -11.00 -2.54 9.87
C ASN A 74 -10.57 -2.34 8.41
N LEU A 75 -9.39 -1.76 8.16
CA LEU A 75 -8.96 -1.34 6.82
C LEU A 75 -8.82 -2.52 5.85
N LEU A 76 -8.55 -3.72 6.38
CA LEU A 76 -8.31 -4.93 5.60
C LEU A 76 -9.48 -5.93 5.67
N ASN A 77 -10.66 -5.51 6.13
CA ASN A 77 -11.81 -6.43 6.34
C ASN A 77 -12.42 -7.00 5.06
N GLU A 78 -12.03 -6.48 3.89
CA GLU A 78 -12.43 -7.05 2.59
C GLU A 78 -11.59 -8.28 2.19
N ILE A 79 -10.49 -8.55 2.92
CA ILE A 79 -9.68 -9.76 2.76
C ILE A 79 -10.36 -10.91 3.49
N GLU A 80 -10.35 -12.07 2.85
CA GLU A 80 -10.93 -13.31 3.39
C GLU A 80 -10.30 -13.68 4.75
N ASP A 81 -11.14 -14.10 5.69
CA ASP A 81 -10.73 -14.37 7.09
C ASP A 81 -9.59 -15.38 7.21
N GLU A 82 -9.49 -16.36 6.29
CA GLU A 82 -8.44 -17.38 6.27
C GLU A 82 -7.04 -16.76 6.07
N TYR A 83 -6.93 -15.66 5.33
CA TYR A 83 -5.66 -14.98 5.05
C TYR A 83 -5.43 -13.74 5.91
N LEU A 84 -6.48 -13.21 6.53
CA LEU A 84 -6.46 -11.90 7.19
C LEU A 84 -5.37 -11.78 8.26
N PHE A 85 -5.14 -12.83 9.06
CA PHE A 85 -4.10 -12.82 10.08
C PHE A 85 -2.70 -12.68 9.46
N ASP A 86 -2.35 -13.55 8.51
CA ASP A 86 -1.03 -13.56 7.88
C ASP A 86 -0.78 -12.26 7.11
N ILE A 87 -1.81 -11.71 6.44
CA ILE A 87 -1.71 -10.43 5.76
C ILE A 87 -1.47 -9.29 6.77
N LYS A 88 -2.19 -9.25 7.89
CA LYS A 88 -1.97 -8.23 8.93
C LYS A 88 -0.55 -8.30 9.48
N GLU A 89 -0.02 -9.50 9.77
CA GLU A 89 1.38 -9.69 10.18
C GLU A 89 2.36 -9.22 9.11
N TYR A 90 2.12 -9.59 7.86
CA TYR A 90 2.93 -9.18 6.72
C TYR A 90 2.94 -7.66 6.55
N CYS A 91 1.81 -6.98 6.72
CA CYS A 91 1.70 -5.53 6.58
C CYS A 91 2.53 -4.77 7.62
N LYS A 92 2.55 -5.25 8.86
CA LYS A 92 3.42 -4.71 9.92
C LYS A 92 4.89 -4.87 9.56
N PHE A 93 5.28 -6.07 9.14
CA PHE A 93 6.64 -6.34 8.68
C PHE A 93 7.03 -5.44 7.50
N ARG A 94 6.14 -5.32 6.50
CA ARG A 94 6.36 -4.53 5.30
C ARG A 94 6.52 -3.05 5.62
N TYR A 95 5.64 -2.48 6.44
CA TYR A 95 5.78 -1.09 6.87
C TYR A 95 7.11 -0.86 7.58
N LYS A 96 7.48 -1.74 8.52
CA LYS A 96 8.74 -1.61 9.26
C LYS A 96 9.98 -1.68 8.35
N LYS A 97 9.96 -2.58 7.37
CA LYS A 97 11.02 -2.71 6.36
C LYS A 97 11.10 -1.44 5.50
N THR A 98 9.96 -0.93 5.04
CA THR A 98 9.86 0.29 4.22
C THR A 98 10.40 1.50 4.98
N GLU A 99 9.96 1.69 6.22
CA GLU A 99 10.45 2.74 7.12
C GLU A 99 11.97 2.65 7.29
N THR A 100 12.49 1.47 7.61
CA THR A 100 13.93 1.27 7.86
C THR A 100 14.75 1.62 6.64
N ASN A 101 14.33 1.15 5.47
CA ASN A 101 15.00 1.40 4.20
C ASN A 101 15.02 2.91 3.88
N TRP A 102 13.89 3.60 3.98
CA TRP A 102 13.84 5.02 3.62
C TRP A 102 14.53 5.91 4.65
N LYS A 103 14.38 5.62 5.95
CA LYS A 103 15.11 6.36 7.00
C LYS A 103 16.62 6.28 6.83
N GLN A 104 17.16 5.15 6.36
CA GLN A 104 18.59 5.02 6.06
C GLN A 104 19.08 6.04 5.02
N TYR A 105 18.24 6.41 4.04
CA TYR A 105 18.63 7.36 2.99
C TYR A 105 18.22 8.80 3.28
N LEU A 106 17.17 9.01 4.10
CA LEU A 106 16.63 10.34 4.41
C LEU A 106 17.29 10.98 5.63
N VAL A 107 17.85 10.18 6.54
CA VAL A 107 18.65 10.68 7.67
C VAL A 107 20.11 10.71 7.20
N ASN A 108 20.49 11.81 6.54
CA ASN A 108 21.89 12.19 6.46
C ASN A 108 22.23 13.00 7.71
N ASP A 109 23.08 12.44 8.55
CA ASP A 109 23.87 13.19 9.53
C ASP A 109 24.93 13.99 8.76
N ASP A 110 24.66 15.28 8.53
CA ASP A 110 25.71 16.30 8.36
C ASP A 110 25.99 16.95 9.72
#